data_AF-A0A0F9WPY4-F1
#
_entry.id   AF-A0A0F9WPY4-F1
#
_cell.length_a   1.000
_cell.length_b   1.000
_cell.length_c   1.000
_cell.angle_alpha   90.00
_cell.angle_beta   90.00
_cell.angle_gamma   90.00
#
_symmetry.space_group_name_H-M   'P 1'
#
loop_
_entity.id
_entity.type
_entity.pdbx_description
1 polymer ?
#
loop_
_entity_poly.entity_id
_entity_poly.type
_entity_poly.pdbx_seq_one_letter_code
_entity_poly.pdbx_strand_id
1 'polypeptide(L)'
;MGNKLNIGLRSGITNTSMVVLDSTGKLWSTTGTDSFQTYDSSHVANNAISGTEIGSLGIYTFPFPSAAAGQYSAYVVEQAGGSLAESDFPVTGGPGVVEWDGSAFIEQTTVVSNVLNTAMPASPTANSVYDYLEVMDAVLGGVTNTDTANQAAFKDRSGNERRRVTYGTADGSRSASTIS
;
A
#
# COMPACT_ATOMS: atom_id res chain seq x y z
N MET A 1 -13.59 4.75 12.20
CA MET A 1 -13.11 3.36 12.44
C MET A 1 -11.70 3.30 11.87
N GLY A 2 -10.65 3.42 12.69
CA GLY A 2 -9.28 3.57 12.16
C GLY A 2 -8.13 3.09 13.06
N ASN A 3 -8.37 2.74 14.33
CA ASN A 3 -7.29 2.47 15.28
C ASN A 3 -6.81 1.02 15.28
N LYS A 4 -6.89 0.28 14.17
CA LYS A 4 -6.59 -1.16 14.17
C LYS A 4 -5.65 -1.57 13.05
N LEU A 5 -4.59 -2.30 13.42
CA LEU A 5 -3.68 -2.95 12.50
C LEU A 5 -4.11 -4.41 12.33
N ASN A 6 -4.33 -4.84 11.09
CA ASN A 6 -4.62 -6.24 10.78
C ASN A 6 -3.36 -6.92 10.26
N ILE A 7 -2.95 -8.01 10.91
CA ILE A 7 -1.77 -8.79 10.52
C ILE A 7 -2.20 -10.23 10.27
N GLY A 8 -1.81 -10.77 9.10
CA GLY A 8 -1.97 -12.18 8.77
C GLY A 8 -0.88 -13.03 9.42
N LEU A 9 -1.27 -14.06 10.16
CA LEU A 9 -0.47 -15.04 10.88
C LEU A 9 -1.08 -16.45 10.70
N ARG A 10 -0.49 -17.46 11.35
CA ARG A 10 -1.14 -18.77 11.50
C ARG A 10 -2.40 -18.63 12.38
N SER A 11 -3.50 -19.28 12.01
CA SER A 11 -4.72 -19.30 12.82
C SER A 11 -4.53 -20.03 14.15
N GLY A 12 -5.27 -19.61 15.19
CA GLY A 12 -5.33 -20.28 16.48
C GLY A 12 -4.16 -19.99 17.43
N ILE A 13 -3.32 -19.00 17.13
CA ILE A 13 -2.36 -18.47 18.12
C ILE A 13 -3.13 -17.69 19.18
N THR A 14 -3.00 -18.09 20.44
CA THR A 14 -3.83 -17.53 21.54
C THR A 14 -3.18 -16.36 22.25
N ASN A 15 -1.85 -16.23 22.21
CA ASN A 15 -1.11 -15.20 22.95
C ASN A 15 -0.25 -14.36 21.99
N THR A 16 -0.89 -13.51 21.20
CA THR A 16 -0.17 -12.59 20.30
C THR A 16 -0.15 -11.18 20.87
N SER A 17 1.02 -10.54 20.87
CA SER A 17 1.16 -9.12 21.19
C SER A 17 1.94 -8.39 20.12
N MET A 18 1.49 -7.19 19.80
CA MET A 18 2.21 -6.25 18.97
C MET A 18 3.12 -5.39 19.84
N VAL A 19 4.33 -5.13 19.35
CA VAL A 19 5.26 -4.15 19.90
C VAL A 19 5.45 -3.06 18.86
N VAL A 20 5.40 -1.79 19.29
CA VAL A 20 5.51 -0.62 18.42
C VAL A 20 6.69 0.23 18.85
N LEU A 21 7.47 0.68 17.87
CA LEU A 21 8.63 1.54 18.03
C LEU A 21 8.45 2.83 17.23
N ASP A 22 8.88 3.94 17.81
CA ASP A 22 9.04 5.19 17.07
C ASP A 22 10.29 5.17 16.19
N SER A 23 10.47 6.23 15.39
CA SER A 23 11.64 6.40 14.51
C SER A 23 12.98 6.52 15.25
N THR A 24 12.96 6.71 16.58
CA THR A 24 14.15 6.76 17.43
C THR A 24 14.43 5.44 18.15
N GLY A 25 13.59 4.42 17.95
CA GLY A 25 13.72 3.10 18.57
C GLY A 25 13.16 3.01 19.98
N LYS A 26 12.39 4.01 20.45
CA LYS A 26 11.68 3.92 21.74
C LYS A 26 10.43 3.07 21.58
N LEU A 27 10.08 2.34 22.62
CA LEU A 27 8.94 1.43 22.63
C LEU A 27 7.70 2.11 23.19
N TRP A 28 6.54 1.81 22.63
CA TRP A 28 5.28 2.25 23.21
C TRP A 28 4.99 1.51 24.52
N SER A 29 4.85 2.26 25.61
CA SER A 29 4.42 1.73 26.91
C SER A 29 2.89 1.81 27.05
N THR A 30 2.27 0.72 27.47
CA THR A 30 0.84 0.61 27.79
C THR A 30 0.56 0.82 29.29
N THR A 31 1.54 1.28 30.06
CA THR A 31 1.43 1.46 31.51
C THR A 31 1.77 2.89 31.91
N GLY A 32 1.01 3.43 32.88
CA GLY A 32 1.16 4.81 33.30
C GLY A 32 0.58 5.78 32.28
N THR A 33 1.40 6.74 31.83
CA THR A 33 1.03 7.64 30.73
C THR A 33 1.53 7.07 29.42
N ASP A 34 0.59 6.64 28.58
CA ASP A 34 0.76 6.22 27.20
C ASP A 34 1.77 7.11 26.45
N SER A 35 2.96 6.58 26.22
CA SER A 35 4.07 7.31 25.61
C SER A 35 5.17 6.37 25.13
N PHE A 36 6.00 6.87 24.21
CA PHE A 36 7.23 6.20 23.79
C PHE A 36 8.32 6.38 24.83
N GLN A 37 8.88 5.26 25.31
CA GLN A 37 9.86 5.20 26.38
C GLN A 37 11.10 4.43 25.95
N THR A 38 12.23 4.74 26.60
CA THR A 38 13.46 3.97 26.42
C THR A 38 13.23 2.53 26.87
N TYR A 39 13.84 1.58 26.16
CA TYR A 39 13.79 0.17 26.54
C TYR A 39 14.26 -0.05 27.98
N ASP A 40 13.48 -0.80 28.74
CA ASP A 40 13.80 -1.29 30.07
C ASP A 40 13.42 -2.78 30.14
N SER A 41 14.43 -3.64 30.28
CA SER A 41 14.27 -5.09 30.33
C SER A 41 13.40 -5.55 31.50
N SER A 42 13.38 -4.79 32.60
CA SER A 42 12.55 -5.11 33.77
C SER A 42 11.06 -4.84 33.54
N HIS A 43 10.72 -4.11 32.48
CA HIS A 43 9.36 -3.68 32.15
C HIS A 43 8.94 -4.08 30.73
N VAL A 44 9.58 -5.10 30.12
CA VAL A 44 9.27 -5.51 28.74
C VAL A 44 7.78 -5.84 28.55
N ALA A 45 7.15 -6.45 29.55
CA ALA A 45 5.72 -6.77 29.55
C ALA A 45 4.80 -5.56 29.34
N ASN A 46 5.26 -4.36 29.71
CA ASN A 46 4.50 -3.12 29.59
C ASN A 46 4.44 -2.60 28.15
N ASN A 47 5.14 -3.22 27.20
CA ASN A 47 5.12 -2.85 25.79
C ASN A 47 4.22 -3.77 24.94
N ALA A 48 3.47 -4.65 25.60
CA ALA A 48 2.63 -5.65 24.95
C ALA A 48 1.26 -5.08 24.60
N ILE A 49 0.97 -4.95 23.30
CA ILE A 49 -0.35 -4.56 22.82
C ILE A 49 -1.08 -5.82 22.34
N SER A 50 -2.08 -6.26 23.12
CA SER A 50 -2.82 -7.48 22.81
C SER A 50 -3.66 -7.35 21.54
N GLY A 51 -3.63 -8.40 20.71
CA GLY A 51 -4.49 -8.53 19.53
C GLY A 51 -5.57 -9.60 19.69
N THR A 52 -6.56 -9.58 18.81
CA THR A 52 -7.60 -10.61 18.75
C THR A 52 -7.69 -11.17 17.34
N GLU A 53 -7.74 -12.50 17.21
CA GLU A 53 -8.01 -13.15 15.94
C GLU A 53 -9.44 -12.84 15.46
N ILE A 54 -9.57 -12.49 14.19
CA ILE A 54 -10.87 -12.30 13.53
C ILE A 54 -11.40 -13.68 13.16
N GLY A 55 -12.31 -14.19 13.99
CA GLY A 55 -12.90 -15.52 13.81
C GLY A 55 -11.85 -16.61 13.97
N SER A 56 -11.43 -17.22 12.86
CA SER A 56 -10.35 -18.22 12.80
C SER A 56 -9.63 -18.17 11.44
N LEU A 57 -9.40 -16.95 10.95
CA LEU A 57 -8.85 -16.70 9.61
C LEU A 57 -7.34 -16.57 9.60
N GLY A 58 -6.69 -16.62 10.77
CA GLY A 58 -5.29 -16.23 10.93
C GLY A 58 -5.07 -14.73 10.80
N ILE A 59 -6.12 -13.91 10.83
CA ILE A 59 -6.00 -12.44 10.78
C ILE A 59 -6.18 -11.90 12.19
N TYR A 60 -5.16 -11.24 12.73
CA TYR A 60 -5.18 -10.66 14.07
C TYR A 60 -5.32 -9.15 13.97
N THR A 61 -6.25 -8.59 14.75
CA THR A 61 -6.46 -7.15 14.85
C THR A 61 -5.82 -6.64 16.14
N PHE A 62 -4.96 -5.63 16.02
CA PHE A 62 -4.29 -4.98 17.14
C PHE A 62 -4.71 -3.52 17.22
N PRO A 63 -5.07 -2.99 18.40
CA PRO A 63 -5.28 -1.56 18.54
C PRO A 63 -3.96 -0.82 18.34
N PHE A 64 -3.91 0.18 17.46
CA PHE A 64 -2.72 1.01 17.36
C PHE A 64 -2.71 2.04 18.51
N PRO A 65 -1.54 2.32 19.08
CA PRO A 65 -1.34 3.40 20.06
C PRO A 65 -2.02 4.73 19.70
N SER A 66 -2.35 5.50 20.73
CA SER A 66 -2.75 6.92 20.62
C SER A 66 -1.55 7.84 20.28
N ALA A 67 -0.71 7.38 19.36
CA ALA A 67 0.47 8.08 18.90
C ALA A 67 0.12 9.19 17.89
N ALA A 68 0.96 10.22 17.84
CA ALA A 68 0.87 11.28 16.83
C ALA A 68 1.06 10.70 15.41
N ALA A 69 0.69 11.47 14.39
CA ALA A 69 0.97 11.10 13.00
C ALA A 69 2.49 10.92 12.78
N GLY A 70 2.88 9.88 12.04
CA GLY A 70 4.27 9.57 11.77
C GLY A 70 4.51 8.16 11.25
N GLN A 71 5.78 7.85 11.05
CA GLN A 71 6.24 6.52 10.68
C GLN A 71 6.69 5.75 11.92
N TYR A 72 6.28 4.50 12.01
CA TYR A 72 6.57 3.61 13.13
C TYR A 72 7.08 2.26 12.61
N SER A 73 7.75 1.53 13.48
CA SER A 73 8.06 0.12 13.26
C SER A 73 7.21 -0.73 14.18
N ALA A 74 6.57 -1.78 13.66
CA ALA A 74 5.76 -2.69 14.46
C ALA A 74 6.07 -4.14 14.12
N TYR A 75 6.10 -5.00 15.13
CA TYR A 75 6.17 -6.45 14.95
C TYR A 75 5.23 -7.15 15.92
N VAL A 76 4.87 -8.39 15.58
CA VAL A 76 4.06 -9.24 16.44
C VAL A 76 4.93 -10.36 16.99
N VAL A 77 4.72 -10.69 18.27
CA VAL A 77 5.31 -11.84 18.94
C VAL A 77 4.23 -12.84 19.34
N GLU A 78 4.62 -14.12 19.46
CA GLU A 78 3.85 -15.14 20.16
C GLU A 78 4.45 -15.30 21.57
N GLN A 79 3.63 -15.14 22.60
CA GLN A 79 4.07 -15.17 24.00
C GLN A 79 3.95 -16.60 24.54
N ALA A 80 5.09 -17.21 24.89
CA ALA A 80 5.11 -18.56 25.42
C ALA A 80 4.45 -18.69 26.82
N GLY A 81 4.42 -17.59 27.59
CA GLY A 81 3.94 -17.55 28.98
C GLY A 81 2.69 -16.70 29.25
N GLY A 82 2.02 -16.19 28.20
CA GLY A 82 0.85 -15.30 28.34
C GLY A 82 1.19 -13.85 28.73
N SER A 83 2.48 -13.52 28.83
CA SER A 83 3.01 -12.16 28.96
C SER A 83 4.23 -12.03 28.07
N LEU A 84 4.48 -10.82 27.56
CA LEU A 84 5.66 -10.53 26.75
C LEU A 84 6.92 -10.68 27.60
N ALA A 85 7.90 -11.41 27.08
CA ALA A 85 9.20 -11.65 27.66
C ALA A 85 10.32 -11.39 26.64
N GLU A 86 11.55 -11.12 27.11
CA GLU A 86 12.71 -10.90 26.24
C GLU A 86 13.04 -12.13 25.37
N SER A 87 12.64 -13.32 25.80
CA SER A 87 12.84 -14.57 25.08
C SER A 87 11.79 -14.81 23.98
N ASP A 88 10.74 -14.00 23.91
CA ASP A 88 9.70 -14.16 22.88
C ASP A 88 10.23 -13.68 21.53
N PHE A 89 10.06 -14.51 20.50
CA PHE A 89 10.55 -14.21 19.16
C PHE A 89 9.46 -13.59 18.28
N PRO A 90 9.79 -12.61 17.41
CA PRO A 90 8.85 -12.07 16.45
C PRO A 90 8.35 -13.14 15.48
N VAL A 91 7.03 -13.23 15.31
CA VAL A 91 6.39 -14.10 14.31
C VAL A 91 6.31 -13.46 12.93
N THR A 92 6.47 -12.14 12.83
CA THR A 92 6.36 -11.37 11.57
C THR A 92 7.67 -11.24 10.78
N GLY A 93 8.70 -12.05 11.06
CA GLY A 93 10.01 -11.92 10.40
C GLY A 93 10.79 -10.65 10.77
N GLY A 94 10.29 -9.87 11.74
CA GLY A 94 10.89 -8.64 12.25
C GLY A 94 9.93 -7.44 12.25
N PRO A 95 10.43 -6.24 12.60
CA PRO A 95 9.69 -4.99 12.53
C PRO A 95 9.38 -4.60 11.08
N GLY A 96 8.09 -4.48 10.76
CA GLY A 96 7.60 -3.86 9.55
C GLY A 96 7.37 -2.36 9.75
N VAL A 97 7.64 -1.56 8.73
CA VAL A 97 7.35 -0.12 8.76
C VAL A 97 5.87 0.12 8.50
N VAL A 98 5.23 0.88 9.39
CA VAL A 98 3.84 1.31 9.27
C VAL A 98 3.77 2.84 9.26
N GLU A 99 2.91 3.39 8.42
CA GLU A 99 2.66 4.83 8.34
C GLU A 99 1.29 5.14 8.93
N TRP A 100 1.25 6.15 9.80
CA TRP A 100 0.11 6.46 10.66
C TRP A 100 -0.24 7.94 10.55
N ASP A 101 -1.51 8.26 10.33
CA ASP A 101 -1.97 9.66 10.21
C ASP A 101 -2.46 10.29 11.53
N GLY A 102 -2.35 9.55 12.64
CA GLY A 102 -2.92 9.93 13.94
C GLY A 102 -4.27 9.26 14.25
N SER A 103 -4.92 8.65 13.25
CA SER A 103 -6.25 8.06 13.36
C SER A 103 -6.46 6.77 12.54
N ALA A 104 -5.69 6.59 11.46
CA ALA A 104 -5.71 5.44 10.58
C ALA A 104 -4.32 5.16 9.99
N PHE A 105 -4.12 3.91 9.54
CA PHE A 105 -2.94 3.54 8.77
C PHE A 105 -3.05 4.08 7.36
N ILE A 106 -1.93 4.59 6.85
CA ILE A 106 -1.80 5.02 5.47
C ILE A 106 -1.31 3.81 4.65
N GLU A 107 -2.08 3.42 3.64
CA GLU A 107 -1.64 2.38 2.72
C GLU A 107 -0.44 2.86 1.90
N GLN A 108 0.63 2.07 1.82
CA GLN A 108 1.82 2.43 1.03
C GLN A 108 1.50 2.73 -0.44
N THR A 109 0.47 2.09 -1.01
CA THR A 109 -0.06 2.40 -2.35
C THR A 109 -0.49 3.86 -2.48
N THR A 110 -1.10 4.43 -1.44
CA THR A 110 -1.49 5.84 -1.39
C THR A 110 -0.26 6.75 -1.33
N VAL A 111 0.74 6.40 -0.53
CA VAL A 111 2.00 7.15 -0.40
C VAL A 111 2.75 7.18 -1.74
N VAL A 112 2.93 6.02 -2.37
CA VAL A 112 3.58 5.90 -3.68
C VAL A 112 2.83 6.70 -4.74
N SER A 113 1.50 6.61 -4.77
CA SER A 113 0.67 7.38 -5.71
C SER A 113 0.87 8.89 -5.51
N ASN A 114 0.91 9.38 -4.27
CA ASN A 114 1.12 10.80 -3.97
C ASN A 114 2.52 11.28 -4.36
N VAL A 115 3.56 10.50 -4.07
CA VAL A 115 4.94 10.82 -4.48
C VAL A 115 5.05 10.85 -6.00
N LEU A 116 4.48 9.86 -6.69
CA LEU A 116 4.47 9.81 -8.15
C LEU A 116 3.70 11.00 -8.75
N ASN A 117 2.54 11.34 -8.21
CA ASN A 117 1.76 12.50 -8.64
C ASN A 117 2.50 13.83 -8.40
N THR A 118 3.30 13.92 -7.34
CA THR A 118 4.09 15.12 -7.02
C THR A 118 5.35 15.22 -7.90
N ALA A 119 6.03 14.10 -8.15
CA ALA A 119 7.21 14.02 -9.01
C ALA A 119 6.85 14.20 -10.49
N MET A 120 5.59 13.96 -10.87
CA MET A 120 5.06 14.15 -12.21
C MET A 120 4.00 15.27 -12.22
N PRO A 121 4.38 16.54 -11.97
CA PRO A 121 3.43 17.64 -11.95
C PRO A 121 2.95 17.96 -13.38
N ALA A 122 1.78 17.44 -13.77
CA ALA A 122 0.81 17.91 -14.80
C ALA A 122 1.32 18.33 -16.22
N SER A 123 0.77 17.93 -17.38
CA SER A 123 -0.37 17.08 -17.78
C SER A 123 -0.46 16.97 -19.34
N PRO A 124 -1.30 16.11 -19.99
CA PRO A 124 -2.76 16.24 -19.94
C PRO A 124 -3.57 14.95 -19.64
N THR A 125 -4.30 15.01 -18.52
CA THR A 125 -5.71 14.60 -18.25
C THR A 125 -6.17 13.14 -18.35
N ALA A 126 -6.06 12.36 -17.26
CA ALA A 126 -7.13 12.07 -16.28
C ALA A 126 -6.54 11.30 -15.06
N ASN A 127 -7.34 11.03 -14.04
CA ASN A 127 -6.95 10.89 -12.63
C ASN A 127 -6.18 9.62 -12.20
N SER A 128 -5.14 9.17 -12.91
CA SER A 128 -4.29 8.09 -12.40
C SER A 128 -2.89 8.03 -13.02
N VAL A 129 -1.95 7.34 -12.36
CA VAL A 129 -0.62 7.01 -12.91
C VAL A 129 -0.74 6.20 -14.21
N TYR A 130 -1.82 5.45 -14.41
CA TYR A 130 -2.05 4.68 -15.63
C TYR A 130 -2.25 5.58 -16.85
N ASP A 131 -2.95 6.70 -16.69
CA ASP A 131 -3.21 7.67 -17.75
C ASP A 131 -1.90 8.36 -18.18
N TYR A 132 -0.98 8.57 -17.23
CA TYR A 132 0.35 9.10 -17.53
C TYR A 132 1.24 8.10 -18.29
N LEU A 133 1.21 6.82 -17.90
CA LEU A 133 1.94 5.76 -18.61
C LEU A 133 1.42 5.58 -20.05
N GLU A 134 0.10 5.73 -20.27
CA GLU A 134 -0.52 5.70 -21.60
C GLU A 134 -0.06 6.88 -22.48
N VAL A 135 0.01 8.10 -21.92
CA VAL A 135 0.53 9.27 -22.63
C VAL A 135 2.04 9.15 -22.89
N MET A 136 2.82 8.61 -21.95
CA MET A 136 4.26 8.38 -22.16
C MET A 136 4.54 7.29 -23.19
N ASP A 137 3.75 6.22 -23.24
CA ASP A 137 3.83 5.20 -24.30
C ASP A 137 3.58 5.86 -25.67
N ALA A 138 2.61 6.77 -25.76
CA ALA A 138 2.35 7.54 -26.99
C ALA A 138 3.47 8.53 -27.36
N VAL A 139 4.17 9.14 -26.39
CA VAL A 139 5.23 10.14 -26.61
C VAL A 139 6.60 9.51 -26.89
N LEU A 140 6.93 8.39 -26.25
CA LEU A 140 8.21 7.70 -26.38
C LEU A 140 8.27 6.71 -27.55
N GLY A 141 7.22 6.62 -28.37
CA GLY A 141 7.17 5.68 -29.49
C GLY A 141 6.97 4.24 -29.03
N GLY A 142 6.16 4.05 -27.99
CA GLY A 142 5.54 2.77 -27.67
C GLY A 142 4.97 2.12 -28.91
N VAL A 143 4.93 0.78 -28.91
CA VAL A 143 4.73 -0.10 -30.08
C VAL A 143 3.48 0.24 -30.92
N THR A 144 2.59 1.07 -30.41
CA THR A 144 1.50 1.75 -31.10
C THR A 144 1.98 2.99 -31.86
N ASN A 145 2.69 2.79 -32.98
CA ASN A 145 2.82 3.81 -34.01
C ASN A 145 1.43 4.15 -34.57
N THR A 146 0.77 5.15 -33.99
CA THR A 146 -0.42 5.74 -34.60
C THR A 146 0.09 6.56 -35.78
N ASP A 147 0.10 5.95 -36.96
CA ASP A 147 0.50 6.61 -38.21
C ASP A 147 -0.51 7.72 -38.53
N THR A 148 -0.25 8.91 -38.01
CA THR A 148 -1.09 10.11 -38.21
C THR A 148 -1.20 10.49 -39.69
N ALA A 149 -0.24 10.07 -40.54
CA ALA A 149 -0.27 10.32 -41.97
C ALA A 149 -1.24 9.39 -42.73
N ASN A 150 -1.67 8.27 -42.13
CA ASN A 150 -2.59 7.29 -42.73
C ASN A 150 -4.01 7.28 -42.11
N GLN A 151 -4.40 8.35 -41.41
CA GLN A 151 -5.79 8.54 -40.98
C GLN A 151 -6.65 9.01 -42.16
N ALA A 152 -7.12 8.08 -42.99
CA ALA A 152 -8.13 8.40 -43.99
C ALA A 152 -9.49 8.62 -43.29
N ALA A 153 -9.98 9.86 -43.34
CA ALA A 153 -11.36 10.16 -42.96
C ALA A 153 -12.30 9.51 -43.98
N PHE A 154 -13.29 8.75 -43.49
CA PHE A 154 -14.34 8.17 -44.32
C PHE A 154 -15.70 8.52 -43.72
N LYS A 155 -16.70 8.75 -44.57
CA LYS A 155 -18.07 8.96 -44.09
C LYS A 155 -18.75 7.61 -43.92
N ASP A 156 -19.42 7.41 -42.79
CA ASP A 156 -20.29 6.25 -42.60
C ASP A 156 -21.56 6.38 -43.47
N ARG A 157 -22.40 5.33 -43.48
CA ARG A 157 -23.64 5.33 -44.26
C ARG A 157 -24.67 6.36 -43.80
N SER A 158 -24.45 6.97 -42.63
CA SER A 158 -25.27 8.05 -42.08
C SER A 158 -24.69 9.43 -42.40
N GLY A 159 -23.57 9.49 -43.16
CA GLY A 159 -22.91 10.72 -43.57
C GLY A 159 -21.98 11.31 -42.51
N ASN A 160 -21.81 10.65 -41.36
CA ASN A 160 -20.94 11.12 -40.29
C ASN A 160 -19.49 10.75 -40.59
N GLU A 161 -18.58 11.68 -40.30
CA GLU A 161 -17.16 11.47 -40.52
C GLU A 161 -16.61 10.55 -39.43
N ARG A 162 -16.08 9.39 -39.84
CA ARG A 162 -15.41 8.42 -38.97
C ARG A 162 -13.93 8.33 -39.36
N ARG A 163 -13.06 8.15 -38.37
CA ARG A 163 -11.62 7.98 -38.58
C ARG A 163 -11.27 6.51 -38.48
N ARG A 164 -10.61 5.96 -39.50
CA ARG A 164 -10.07 4.60 -39.46
C ARG A 164 -8.64 4.70 -38.94
N VAL A 165 -8.34 4.00 -37.85
CA VAL A 165 -6.94 3.81 -37.44
C VAL A 165 -6.49 2.46 -37.97
N THR A 166 -5.48 2.48 -38.84
CA THR A 166 -4.87 1.26 -39.36
C THR A 166 -3.60 1.02 -38.57
N TYR A 167 -3.54 -0.09 -37.84
CA TYR A 167 -2.32 -0.49 -37.13
C TYR A 167 -1.57 -1.51 -37.99
N GLY A 168 -0.28 -1.27 -38.18
CA GLY A 168 0.64 -2.29 -38.69
C GLY A 168 1.32 -2.96 -37.50
N THR A 169 1.29 -4.29 -37.43
CA THR A 169 2.15 -5.02 -36.49
C THR A 169 3.56 -5.10 -37.08
N ALA A 170 4.58 -5.20 -36.22
CA ALA A 170 6.00 -5.21 -36.60
C ALA A 170 6.40 -6.39 -37.54
N ASP A 171 5.51 -7.36 -37.74
CA ASP A 171 5.66 -8.50 -38.65
C ASP A 171 5.13 -8.22 -40.07
N GLY A 172 4.59 -7.04 -40.35
CA GLY A 172 4.01 -6.66 -41.64
C GLY A 172 2.53 -7.06 -41.82
N SER A 173 1.91 -7.66 -40.81
CA SER A 173 0.47 -7.94 -40.81
C SER A 173 -0.32 -6.64 -40.56
N ARG A 174 -1.34 -6.36 -41.37
CA ARG A 174 -2.22 -5.19 -41.21
C ARG A 174 -3.59 -5.64 -40.72
N SER A 175 -3.97 -5.22 -39.52
CA SER A 175 -5.29 -5.46 -38.95
C SER A 175 -6.04 -4.15 -38.81
N ALA A 176 -7.24 -4.07 -39.37
CA ALA A 176 -8.08 -2.89 -39.29
C ALA A 176 -9.16 -3.10 -38.22
N SER A 177 -9.18 -2.25 -37.19
CA SER A 177 -10.29 -2.18 -36.23
C SER A 177 -11.10 -0.91 -36.46
N THR A 178 -12.42 -1.03 -36.42
CA THR A 178 -13.32 0.13 -36.49
C THR A 178 -13.79 0.44 -35.08
N ILE A 179 -13.29 1.53 -34.51
CA ILE A 179 -13.78 2.02 -33.21
C ILE A 179 -15.06 2.81 -33.47
N SER A 180 -16.15 2.42 -32.81
CA SER A 180 -17.51 2.93 -33.06
C SER A 180 -17.91 4.08 -32.18
#